data_AF-X1UCF5-F1
#
_entry.id   AF-X1UCF5-F1
#
_cell.length_a   1.000
_cell.length_b   1.000
_cell.length_c   1.000
_cell.angle_alpha   90.00
_cell.angle_beta   90.00
_cell.angle_gamma   90.00
#
_symmetry.space_group_name_H-M   'P 1'
#
loop_
_entity.id
_entity.type
_entity.pdbx_description
1 polymer ?
#
loop_
_entity_poly.entity_id
_entity_poly.type
_entity_poly.pdbx_seq_one_letter_code
_entity_poly.pdbx_strand_id
1 'polypeptide(L)'
;MARIPKLPKLPDPADVFSIIDKAGDAIESGLNIIDKVANKFDQAAQKFGPSEGEPSQSISTPETIPRPVAKGTACLPCCRDHLSTSSSALSEGIRFARDKGVKDPESLRRIRIALDELNVMERIDLAPDETAKLKDAEKDLANWTLKG
;
A
#
# COMPACT_ATOMS: atom_id res chain seq x y z
N MET A 1 -14.07 -48.53 37.90
CA MET A 1 -14.98 -47.86 36.93
C MET A 1 -14.43 -46.47 36.64
N ALA A 2 -13.85 -46.24 35.45
CA ALA A 2 -13.33 -44.93 35.07
C ALA A 2 -14.49 -44.07 34.50
N ARG A 3 -14.69 -42.86 35.05
CA ARG A 3 -15.65 -41.88 34.54
C ARG A 3 -15.09 -41.25 33.26
N ILE A 4 -15.77 -41.48 32.14
CA ILE A 4 -15.50 -40.79 30.87
C ILE A 4 -15.91 -39.31 31.05
N PRO A 5 -15.02 -38.33 30.81
CA PRO A 5 -15.38 -36.91 30.82
C PRO A 5 -16.32 -36.59 29.65
N LYS A 6 -17.41 -35.86 29.91
CA LYS A 6 -18.34 -35.38 28.87
C LYS A 6 -17.60 -34.41 27.94
N LEU A 7 -17.65 -34.67 26.64
CA LEU A 7 -17.15 -33.77 25.62
C LEU A 7 -17.90 -32.42 25.67
N PRO A 8 -17.21 -31.29 25.45
CA PRO A 8 -17.86 -29.98 25.33
C PRO A 8 -18.79 -29.97 24.13
N LYS A 9 -19.98 -29.37 24.28
CA LYS A 9 -20.93 -29.22 23.18
C LYS A 9 -20.37 -28.21 22.18
N LEU A 10 -20.34 -28.62 20.90
CA LEU A 10 -20.00 -27.72 19.79
C LEU A 10 -21.05 -26.58 19.70
N PRO A 11 -20.66 -25.38 19.28
CA PRO A 11 -21.58 -24.28 19.01
C PRO A 11 -22.62 -24.69 17.96
N ASP A 12 -23.83 -24.16 18.08
CA ASP A 12 -24.89 -24.38 17.12
C ASP A 12 -24.46 -23.83 15.73
N PRO A 13 -24.61 -24.60 14.63
CA PRO A 13 -24.29 -24.12 13.29
C PRO A 13 -24.89 -22.76 12.95
N ALA A 14 -26.10 -22.46 13.46
CA ALA A 14 -26.76 -21.18 13.22
C ALA A 14 -25.99 -19.97 13.79
N ASP A 15 -25.33 -20.14 14.94
CA ASP A 15 -24.51 -19.09 15.55
C ASP A 15 -23.23 -18.83 14.75
N VAL A 16 -22.66 -19.87 14.12
CA VAL A 16 -21.46 -19.75 13.30
C VAL A 16 -21.74 -18.94 12.03
N PHE A 17 -22.87 -19.21 11.36
CA PHE A 17 -23.24 -18.46 10.16
C PHE A 17 -23.57 -16.99 10.47
N SER A 18 -24.21 -16.70 11.60
CA SER A 18 -24.46 -15.30 12.02
C SER A 18 -23.16 -14.50 12.26
N ILE A 19 -22.10 -15.16 12.75
CA ILE A 19 -20.80 -14.51 12.93
C ILE A 19 -20.12 -14.25 11.57
N ILE A 20 -20.25 -15.18 10.63
CA ILE A 20 -19.72 -15.04 9.27
C ILE A 20 -20.41 -13.88 8.53
N ASP A 21 -21.74 -13.78 8.63
CA ASP A 21 -22.50 -12.71 7.99
C ASP A 21 -22.11 -11.34 8.56
N LYS A 22 -22.01 -11.21 9.89
CA LYS A 22 -21.54 -9.98 10.54
C LYS A 22 -20.12 -9.58 10.14
N ALA A 23 -19.25 -10.56 9.91
CA ALA A 23 -17.90 -10.30 9.42
C ALA A 23 -17.91 -9.85 7.95
N GLY A 24 -18.79 -10.43 7.12
CA GLY A 24 -19.02 -10.01 5.74
C GLY A 24 -19.48 -8.55 5.64
N ASP A 25 -20.51 -8.19 6.41
CA ASP A 25 -21.07 -6.83 6.44
C ASP A 25 -20.01 -5.79 6.89
N ALA A 26 -19.18 -6.15 7.86
CA ALA A 26 -18.10 -5.28 8.34
C ALA A 26 -17.01 -5.05 7.27
N ILE A 27 -16.68 -6.08 6.49
CA ILE A 27 -15.71 -5.99 5.39
C ILE A 27 -16.26 -5.14 4.25
N GLU A 28 -17.52 -5.33 3.88
CA GLU A 28 -18.19 -4.54 2.83
C GLU A 28 -18.29 -3.06 3.23
N SER A 29 -18.57 -2.78 4.50
CA SER A 29 -18.54 -1.42 5.04
C SER A 29 -17.15 -0.79 4.95
N GLY A 30 -16.09 -1.55 5.27
CA GLY A 30 -14.71 -1.11 5.17
C GLY A 30 -14.27 -0.77 3.74
N LEU A 31 -14.62 -1.62 2.77
CA LEU A 31 -14.33 -1.39 1.34
C LEU A 31 -15.01 -0.11 0.83
N ASN A 32 -16.26 0.12 1.19
CA ASN A 32 -16.99 1.34 0.84
C ASN A 32 -16.35 2.63 1.40
N ILE A 33 -15.69 2.55 2.56
CA ILE A 33 -14.96 3.69 3.13
C ILE A 33 -13.67 3.95 2.34
N ILE A 34 -12.95 2.89 1.97
CA ILE A 34 -11.71 2.98 1.16
C ILE A 34 -12.01 3.62 -0.20
N ASP A 35 -13.08 3.20 -0.87
CA ASP A 35 -13.50 3.78 -2.16
C ASP A 35 -13.86 5.27 -2.03
N LYS A 36 -14.52 5.67 -0.94
CA LYS A 36 -14.83 7.09 -0.68
C LYS A 36 -13.58 7.93 -0.44
N VAL A 37 -12.56 7.35 0.19
CA VAL A 37 -11.27 8.04 0.42
C VAL A 37 -10.49 8.17 -0.88
N ALA A 38 -10.40 7.09 -1.68
CA ALA A 38 -9.74 7.11 -2.99
C ALA A 38 -10.35 8.18 -3.91
N ASN A 39 -11.68 8.23 -4.00
CA ASN A 39 -12.39 9.24 -4.80
C ASN A 39 -12.14 10.68 -4.34
N LYS A 40 -11.94 10.91 -3.04
CA LYS A 40 -11.58 12.24 -2.51
C LYS A 40 -10.15 12.63 -2.87
N PHE A 41 -9.23 11.66 -2.87
CA PHE A 41 -7.85 11.88 -3.31
C PHE A 41 -7.78 12.23 -4.80
N ASP A 42 -8.52 11.52 -5.66
CA ASP A 42 -8.56 11.80 -7.10
C ASP A 42 -9.15 13.19 -7.40
N GLN A 43 -10.21 13.59 -6.67
CA GLN A 43 -10.78 14.94 -6.77
C GLN A 43 -9.81 16.03 -6.30
N ALA A 44 -9.01 15.75 -5.28
CA ALA A 44 -7.98 16.67 -4.81
C ALA A 44 -6.85 16.80 -5.85
N ALA A 45 -6.39 15.70 -6.43
CA ALA A 45 -5.35 15.70 -7.47
C ALA A 45 -5.77 16.49 -8.72
N GLN A 46 -7.04 16.41 -9.12
CA GLN A 46 -7.57 17.18 -10.26
C GLN A 46 -7.63 18.70 -9.98
N LYS A 47 -7.81 19.12 -8.72
CA LYS A 47 -7.78 20.55 -8.34
C LYS A 47 -6.39 21.18 -8.39
N PHE A 48 -5.33 20.38 -8.43
CA PHE A 48 -3.93 20.84 -8.44
C PHE A 48 -3.16 20.44 -9.71
N GLY A 49 -3.84 20.02 -10.77
CA GLY A 49 -3.23 19.73 -12.06
C GLY A 49 -2.75 21.01 -12.79
N PRO A 50 -1.63 20.95 -13.54
CA PRO A 50 -1.08 22.13 -14.22
C PRO A 50 -1.96 22.55 -15.40
N SER A 51 -2.32 23.83 -15.49
CA SER A 51 -3.05 24.38 -16.64
C SER A 51 -2.11 24.57 -17.83
N GLU A 52 -2.43 23.94 -18.96
CA GLU A 52 -1.81 24.24 -20.26
C GLU A 52 -2.33 25.58 -20.81
N GLY A 53 -1.42 26.44 -21.28
CA GLY A 53 -1.70 27.69 -22.01
C GLY A 53 -0.43 28.30 -22.60
N GLU A 54 -0.42 28.52 -23.93
CA GLU A 54 0.72 28.89 -24.79
C GLU A 54 1.12 30.42 -24.78
N PRO A 55 1.87 30.99 -25.77
CA PRO A 55 3.22 31.54 -25.57
C PRO A 55 3.30 33.09 -25.70
N SER A 56 4.25 33.75 -25.03
CA SER A 56 4.60 35.14 -25.37
C SER A 56 6.02 35.51 -24.95
N GLN A 57 6.69 36.27 -25.82
CA GLN A 57 8.07 36.72 -25.72
C GLN A 57 8.25 37.91 -24.75
N SER A 58 9.37 37.93 -24.02
CA SER A 58 10.46 38.92 -24.17
C SER A 58 11.10 39.43 -22.85
N ILE A 59 12.41 39.66 -22.99
CA ILE A 59 13.31 40.57 -22.26
C ILE A 59 14.04 40.04 -21.00
N SER A 60 15.35 40.33 -21.04
CA SER A 60 16.47 39.81 -20.28
C SER A 60 16.68 40.43 -18.89
N THR A 61 17.10 39.58 -17.95
CA THR A 61 17.99 39.89 -16.82
C THR A 61 18.75 38.61 -16.47
N PRO A 62 20.06 38.63 -16.14
CA PRO A 62 20.75 37.45 -15.60
C PRO A 62 20.38 37.34 -14.13
N GLU A 63 19.12 37.06 -13.87
CA GLU A 63 18.66 36.66 -12.56
C GLU A 63 19.11 35.22 -12.38
N THR A 64 19.91 34.98 -11.34
CA THR A 64 20.40 33.70 -10.87
C THR A 64 19.45 32.58 -11.29
N ILE A 65 19.86 31.79 -12.29
CA ILE A 65 19.12 30.59 -12.71
C ILE A 65 18.77 29.87 -11.41
N PRO A 66 17.48 29.73 -11.04
CA PRO A 66 17.14 28.83 -9.96
C PRO A 66 17.65 27.48 -10.45
N ARG A 67 18.75 27.03 -9.83
CA ARG A 67 19.36 25.73 -10.06
C ARG A 67 18.19 24.76 -10.20
N PRO A 68 18.09 23.97 -11.28
CA PRO A 68 17.03 22.98 -11.37
C PRO A 68 17.10 22.23 -10.06
N VAL A 69 16.03 22.37 -9.28
CA VAL A 69 15.90 21.67 -8.03
C VAL A 69 16.04 20.23 -8.44
N ALA A 70 17.18 19.61 -8.12
CA ALA A 70 17.38 18.20 -8.32
C ALA A 70 16.24 17.56 -7.55
N LYS A 71 15.19 17.14 -8.27
CA LYS A 71 14.07 16.41 -7.71
C LYS A 71 14.72 15.25 -6.98
N GLY A 72 14.54 15.19 -5.67
CA GLY A 72 14.72 13.91 -5.01
C GLY A 72 13.74 12.96 -5.62
N THR A 73 14.27 11.98 -6.33
CA THR A 73 13.50 11.02 -7.10
C THR A 73 13.17 9.82 -6.24
N ALA A 74 12.85 10.03 -4.95
CA ALA A 74 12.15 8.97 -4.25
C ALA A 74 10.79 8.83 -4.93
N CYS A 75 10.60 7.75 -5.68
CA CYS A 75 9.46 7.60 -6.55
C CYS A 75 8.25 7.17 -5.72
N LEU A 76 7.55 8.12 -5.08
CA LEU A 76 6.33 7.84 -4.32
C LEU A 76 5.28 7.06 -5.14
N PRO A 77 5.08 7.32 -6.45
CA PRO A 77 4.24 6.47 -7.29
C PRO A 77 4.74 5.02 -7.38
N CYS A 78 6.05 4.80 -7.54
CA CYS A 78 6.65 3.47 -7.59
C CYS A 78 6.47 2.75 -6.24
N CYS A 79 6.65 3.45 -5.12
CA CYS A 79 6.41 2.90 -3.79
C CYS A 79 4.96 2.40 -3.63
N ARG A 80 3.98 3.17 -4.13
CA ARG A 80 2.57 2.74 -4.15
C ARG A 80 2.39 1.46 -4.96
N ASP A 81 3.00 1.38 -6.13
CA ASP A 81 2.86 0.23 -7.03
C ASP A 81 3.54 -1.03 -6.46
N HIS A 82 4.72 -0.89 -5.84
CA HIS A 82 5.40 -1.96 -5.10
C HIS A 82 4.57 -2.47 -3.92
N LEU A 83 3.97 -1.58 -3.13
CA LEU A 83 3.06 -1.95 -2.04
C LEU A 83 1.80 -2.64 -2.54
N SER A 84 1.21 -2.15 -3.63
CA SER A 84 0.05 -2.76 -4.27
C SER A 84 0.34 -4.18 -4.77
N THR A 85 1.48 -4.37 -5.43
CA THR A 85 1.95 -5.67 -5.93
C THR A 85 2.23 -6.63 -4.76
N SER A 86 2.89 -6.15 -3.71
CA SER A 86 3.16 -6.92 -2.49
C SER A 86 1.86 -7.40 -1.83
N SER A 87 0.90 -6.50 -1.65
CA SER A 87 -0.42 -6.82 -1.08
C SER A 87 -1.17 -7.87 -1.90
N SER A 88 -1.15 -7.72 -3.22
CA SER A 88 -1.80 -8.66 -4.15
C SER A 88 -1.14 -10.04 -4.11
N ALA A 89 0.19 -10.09 -4.08
CA ALA A 89 0.94 -11.34 -3.95
C ALA A 89 0.62 -12.04 -2.62
N LEU A 90 0.65 -11.33 -1.50
CA LEU A 90 0.34 -11.90 -0.18
C LEU A 90 -1.11 -12.37 -0.09
N SER A 91 -2.06 -11.67 -0.70
CA SER A 91 -3.46 -12.08 -0.75
C SER A 91 -3.64 -13.43 -1.46
N GLU A 92 -2.96 -13.63 -2.59
CA GLU A 92 -2.91 -14.93 -3.26
C GLU A 92 -2.17 -15.98 -2.40
N GLY A 93 -1.08 -15.59 -1.74
CA GLY A 93 -0.35 -16.47 -0.83
C GLY A 93 -1.25 -17.00 0.30
N ILE A 94 -2.09 -16.15 0.88
CA ILE A 94 -3.09 -16.55 1.89
C ILE A 94 -4.12 -17.52 1.30
N ARG A 95 -4.58 -17.28 0.06
CA ARG A 95 -5.52 -18.18 -0.60
C ARG A 95 -4.94 -19.59 -0.72
N PHE A 96 -3.70 -19.73 -1.17
CA PHE A 96 -3.03 -21.04 -1.22
C PHE A 96 -2.75 -21.62 0.18
N ALA A 97 -2.36 -20.78 1.14
CA ALA A 97 -2.05 -21.24 2.48
C ALA A 97 -3.27 -21.76 3.24
N ARG A 98 -4.47 -21.23 2.98
CA ARG A 98 -5.74 -21.72 3.56
C ARG A 98 -6.06 -23.15 3.12
N ASP A 99 -5.82 -23.47 1.85
CA ASP A 99 -6.18 -24.78 1.29
C ASP A 99 -5.07 -25.82 1.45
N LYS A 100 -3.81 -25.41 1.28
CA LYS A 100 -2.64 -26.31 1.16
C LYS A 100 -1.59 -26.12 2.24
N GLY A 101 -1.77 -25.12 3.11
CA GLY A 101 -0.83 -24.76 4.17
C GLY A 101 0.28 -23.82 3.71
N VAL A 102 0.90 -23.11 4.65
CA VAL A 102 1.91 -22.06 4.37
C VAL A 102 3.20 -22.60 3.72
N LYS A 103 3.46 -23.90 3.85
CA LYS A 103 4.62 -24.58 3.25
C LYS A 103 4.39 -24.98 1.79
N ASP A 104 3.19 -24.77 1.26
CA ASP A 104 2.91 -25.00 -0.15
C ASP A 104 3.85 -24.17 -1.03
N PRO A 105 4.43 -24.74 -2.10
CA PRO A 105 5.39 -24.03 -2.95
C PRO A 105 4.87 -22.71 -3.51
N GLU A 106 3.57 -22.63 -3.81
CA GLU A 106 2.97 -21.42 -4.36
C GLU A 106 2.76 -20.37 -3.26
N SER A 107 2.38 -20.78 -2.04
CA SER A 107 2.35 -19.87 -0.87
C SER A 107 3.72 -19.24 -0.63
N LEU A 108 4.79 -20.05 -0.63
CA LEU A 108 6.17 -19.57 -0.46
C LEU A 108 6.62 -18.69 -1.63
N ARG A 109 6.24 -19.03 -2.87
CA ARG A 109 6.53 -18.22 -4.06
C ARG A 109 5.92 -16.82 -3.92
N ARG A 110 4.66 -16.72 -3.50
CA ARG A 110 3.96 -15.44 -3.32
C ARG A 110 4.59 -14.57 -2.24
N ILE A 111 5.00 -15.18 -1.12
CA ILE A 111 5.76 -14.48 -0.07
C ILE A 111 7.08 -13.94 -0.61
N ARG A 112 7.81 -14.72 -1.42
CA ARG A 112 9.06 -14.24 -2.04
C ARG A 112 8.84 -13.06 -2.97
N ILE A 113 7.81 -13.09 -3.82
CA ILE A 113 7.46 -11.96 -4.68
C ILE A 113 7.24 -10.69 -3.85
N ALA A 114 6.41 -10.77 -2.80
CA ALA A 114 6.19 -9.62 -1.94
C ALA A 114 7.48 -9.11 -1.27
N LEU A 115 8.35 -10.03 -0.83
CA LEU A 115 9.64 -9.66 -0.25
C LEU A 115 10.55 -8.95 -1.26
N ASP A 116 10.59 -9.43 -2.51
CA ASP A 116 11.41 -8.83 -3.57
C ASP A 116 10.93 -7.42 -3.92
N GLU A 117 9.62 -7.21 -4.03
CA GLU A 117 9.03 -5.87 -4.27
C GLU A 117 9.36 -4.89 -3.13
N LEU A 118 9.27 -5.34 -1.87
CA LEU A 118 9.64 -4.51 -0.72
C LEU A 118 11.15 -4.20 -0.70
N ASN A 119 12.00 -5.16 -1.07
CA ASN A 119 13.45 -4.95 -1.16
C ASN A 119 13.81 -3.94 -2.26
N VAL A 120 13.14 -4.00 -3.41
CA VAL A 120 13.31 -3.04 -4.50
C VAL A 120 12.91 -1.65 -4.03
N MET A 121 11.74 -1.52 -3.41
CA MET A 121 11.24 -0.26 -2.88
C MET A 121 12.20 0.36 -1.85
N GLU A 122 12.72 -0.42 -0.89
CA GLU A 122 13.65 0.09 0.13
C GLU A 122 14.99 0.53 -0.48
N ARG A 123 15.54 -0.25 -1.42
CA ARG A 123 16.90 -0.08 -1.91
C ARG A 123 17.02 0.87 -3.09
N ILE A 124 15.93 1.09 -3.82
CA ILE A 124 15.92 1.90 -5.04
C ILE A 124 15.06 3.13 -4.80
N ASP A 125 13.76 2.95 -4.57
CA ASP A 125 12.84 4.09 -4.50
C ASP A 125 12.98 4.90 -3.20
N LEU A 126 13.28 4.23 -2.09
CA LEU A 126 13.45 4.86 -0.77
C LEU A 126 14.91 4.88 -0.32
N ALA A 127 15.85 4.71 -1.25
CA ALA A 127 17.27 4.75 -0.95
C ALA A 127 17.63 6.06 -0.21
N PRO A 128 18.60 6.03 0.73
CA PRO A 128 19.00 7.24 1.48
C PRO A 128 19.37 8.42 0.59
N ASP A 129 20.03 8.15 -0.54
CA ASP A 129 20.40 9.18 -1.51
C ASP A 129 19.19 9.80 -2.21
N GLU A 130 18.12 9.03 -2.43
CA GLU A 130 16.89 9.50 -3.07
C GLU A 130 16.01 10.28 -2.09
N THR A 131 15.88 9.77 -0.88
CA THR A 131 15.12 10.42 0.20
C THR A 131 15.80 11.70 0.71
N ALA A 132 17.14 11.76 0.74
CA ALA A 132 17.89 12.97 1.13
C ALA A 132 17.60 14.17 0.21
N LYS A 133 17.34 13.89 -1.07
CA LYS A 133 17.02 14.88 -2.09
C LYS A 133 15.56 15.34 -2.06
N LEU A 134 14.67 14.65 -1.33
CA LEU A 134 13.28 15.07 -1.15
C LEU A 134 13.23 16.44 -0.48
N LYS A 135 12.20 17.23 -0.84
CA LYS A 135 11.95 18.55 -0.27
C LYS A 135 10.54 18.61 0.27
N ASP A 136 10.33 19.55 1.20
CA ASP A 136 9.01 19.91 1.71
C ASP A 136 8.22 18.69 2.22
N ALA A 137 6.93 18.60 1.91
CA ALA A 137 6.01 17.58 2.43
C ALA A 137 6.43 16.13 2.12
N GLU A 138 7.12 15.91 0.99
CA GLU A 138 7.56 14.56 0.60
C GLU A 138 8.68 14.05 1.52
N LYS A 139 9.55 14.97 2.00
CA LYS A 139 10.61 14.62 2.94
C LYS A 139 10.06 14.26 4.32
N ASP A 140 9.04 14.98 4.77
CA ASP A 140 8.37 14.68 6.04
C ASP A 140 7.67 13.32 6.00
N LEU A 141 7.01 13.00 4.88
CA LEU A 141 6.37 11.71 4.67
C LEU A 141 7.39 10.55 4.63
N ALA A 142 8.51 10.71 3.90
CA ALA A 142 9.55 9.70 3.87
C ALA A 142 10.18 9.46 5.25
N ASN A 143 10.47 10.54 5.99
CA ASN A 143 11.00 10.43 7.35
C ASN A 143 10.02 9.76 8.33
N TRP A 144 8.72 9.94 8.16
CA TRP A 144 7.70 9.26 8.96
C TRP A 144 7.68 7.75 8.67
N THR A 145 7.70 7.36 7.39
CA THR A 145 7.70 5.96 6.95
C THR A 145 8.94 5.19 7.45
N LEU A 146 10.10 5.84 7.51
CA LEU A 146 11.37 5.23 7.93
C LEU A 146 11.57 5.16 9.46
N LYS A 147 10.71 5.82 10.26
CA LYS A 147 10.86 5.94 11.73
C LYS A 147 10.13 4.87 12.55
N GLY A 148 9.68 3.79 11.90
CA GLY A 148 8.94 2.64 12.46
C GLY A 148 8.99 2.47 13.97
#